data_AF-A0A7V1SE11-F1
#
_entry.id   AF-A0A7V1SE11-F1
#
_cell.length_a   1.000
_cell.length_b   1.000
_cell.length_c   1.000
_cell.angle_alpha   90.00
_cell.angle_beta   90.00
_cell.angle_gamma   90.00
#
_symmetry.space_group_name_H-M   'P 1'
#
loop_
_entity.id
_entity.type
_entity.pdbx_description
1 polymer ?
#
loop_
_entity_poly.entity_id
_entity_poly.type
_entity_poly.pdbx_seq_one_letter_code
_entity_poly.pdbx_strand_id
1 'polypeptide(L)' 'MRKNRWARPGMKVVFKAELMPGKSKEQRTFTVERVLWDDRVILKEIKGEHQKDAFEEFRRAD' A
#
# COMPACT_ATOMS: atom_id res chain seq x y z
N MET A 1 -19.13 -11.71 7.84
CA MET A 1 -18.78 -10.50 7.05
C MET A 1 -17.50 -10.76 6.28
N ARG A 2 -17.51 -10.77 4.94
CA ARG A 2 -16.26 -10.58 4.19
C ARG A 2 -15.84 -9.13 4.45
N LYS A 3 -14.83 -8.90 5.32
CA LYS A 3 -14.16 -7.59 5.38
C LYS A 3 -13.71 -7.29 3.95
N ASN A 4 -14.27 -6.27 3.32
CA ASN A 4 -13.81 -5.78 2.02
C ASN A 4 -12.37 -5.29 2.22
N ARG A 5 -11.39 -6.18 1.97
CA ARG A 5 -9.97 -5.82 2.09
C ARG A 5 -9.67 -4.77 1.04
N TRP A 6 -9.09 -3.65 1.47
CA TRP A 6 -8.74 -2.52 0.60
C TRP A 6 -7.60 -2.85 -0.38
N ALA A 7 -6.80 -3.86 -0.04
CA ALA A 7 -5.69 -4.36 -0.84
C ALA A 7 -5.76 -5.89 -1.00
N ARG A 8 -4.93 -6.40 -1.90
CA ARG A 8 -4.70 -7.84 -2.11
C ARG A 8 -3.24 -8.11 -2.48
N PRO A 9 -2.70 -9.31 -2.21
CA PRO A 9 -1.39 -9.72 -2.72
C PRO A 9 -1.26 -9.45 -4.23
N GLY A 10 -0.12 -8.92 -4.65
CA GLY A 10 0.18 -8.54 -6.04
C GLY A 10 -0.35 -7.15 -6.46
N MET A 11 -1.16 -6.48 -5.64
CA MET A 11 -1.58 -5.11 -5.90
C MET A 11 -0.41 -4.14 -5.70
N LYS A 12 -0.26 -3.16 -6.60
CA LYS A 12 0.65 -2.03 -6.39
C LYS A 12 -0.02 -1.01 -5.49
N VAL A 13 0.71 -0.45 -4.54
CA VAL A 13 0.29 0.66 -3.67
C VAL A 13 1.35 1.74 -3.69
N VAL A 14 0.94 3.00 -3.50
CA VAL A 14 1.85 4.15 -3.57
C VAL A 14 1.86 4.82 -2.20
N PHE A 15 3.01 4.93 -1.54
CA PHE A 15 3.12 5.71 -0.30
C PHE A 15 2.84 7.17 -0.58
N LYS A 16 2.21 7.89 0.36
CA LYS A 16 2.01 9.34 0.24
C LYS A 16 3.34 10.09 0.12
N ALA A 17 3.35 11.18 -0.65
CA ALA A 17 4.56 11.96 -0.92
C ALA A 17 5.18 12.52 0.37
N GLU A 18 4.34 12.89 1.34
CA GLU A 18 4.75 13.42 2.65
C GLU A 18 5.56 12.41 3.48
N LEU A 19 5.35 11.11 3.29
CA LEU A 19 6.07 10.06 4.03
C LEU A 19 7.40 9.68 3.38
N MET A 20 7.61 10.03 2.10
CA MET A 20 8.82 9.72 1.35
C MET A 20 9.26 10.95 0.55
N PRO A 21 9.72 12.02 1.23
CA PRO A 21 10.12 13.26 0.58
C PRO A 21 11.28 13.04 -0.39
N GLY A 22 11.27 13.77 -1.51
CA GLY A 22 12.29 13.66 -2.54
C GLY A 22 12.25 12.38 -3.39
N LYS A 23 11.23 11.52 -3.21
CA LYS A 23 11.03 10.31 -4.03
C LYS A 23 9.95 10.50 -5.08
N SER A 24 10.23 10.05 -6.31
CA SER A 24 9.25 10.02 -7.39
C SER A 24 8.08 9.07 -7.04
N LYS A 25 6.97 9.18 -7.77
CA LYS A 25 5.83 8.27 -7.60
C LYS A 25 6.23 6.81 -7.79
N GLU A 26 7.05 6.52 -8.80
CA GLU A 26 7.55 5.16 -9.06
C GLU A 26 8.40 4.64 -7.91
N GLN A 27 9.29 5.47 -7.35
CA GLN A 27 10.09 5.12 -6.18
C GLN A 27 9.28 4.92 -4.89
N ARG A 28 8.06 5.47 -4.84
CA ARG A 28 7.09 5.30 -3.75
C ARG A 28 6.09 4.18 -4.01
N THR A 29 6.17 3.50 -5.15
CA THR A 29 5.25 2.43 -5.54
C THR A 29 5.82 1.07 -5.18
N PHE A 30 5.06 0.28 -4.43
CA PHE A 30 5.47 -1.03 -3.92
C PHE A 30 4.42 -2.09 -4.19
N THR A 31 4.85 -3.35 -4.25
CA THR A 31 3.92 -4.48 -4.42
C THR A 31 3.53 -5.07 -3.07
N VAL A 32 2.22 -5.21 -2.83
CA VAL A 32 1.67 -5.90 -1.67
C VAL A 32 2.03 -7.38 -1.74
N GLU A 33 2.71 -7.87 -0.71
CA GLU A 33 2.99 -9.29 -0.53
C GLU A 33 1.86 -9.97 0.23
N ARG A 34 1.44 -9.37 1.35
CA ARG A 34 0.41 -9.93 2.23
C ARG A 34 -0.44 -8.82 2.85
N VAL A 35 -1.72 -9.12 3.05
CA VAL A 35 -2.66 -8.26 3.78
C VAL A 35 -2.96 -8.92 5.13
N LEU A 36 -2.81 -8.15 6.20
CA LEU A 36 -3.05 -8.58 7.58
C LEU A 36 -4.53 -8.39 7.97
N TRP A 37 -4.89 -8.83 9.18
CA TRP A 37 -6.28 -8.89 9.64
C TRP A 37 -6.83 -7.52 10.10
N ASP A 38 -5.92 -6.58 10.36
CA ASP A 38 -6.14 -5.20 10.86
C ASP A 38 -5.94 -4.14 9.77
N ASP A 39 -6.07 -4.53 8.49
CA ASP A 39 -5.88 -3.68 7.31
C ASP A 39 -4.45 -3.19 7.06
N ARG A 40 -3.46 -3.66 7.82
CA ARG A 40 -2.04 -3.48 7.47
C ARG A 40 -1.60 -4.35 6.30
N VAL A 41 -0.50 -3.97 5.67
CA VAL A 41 0.14 -4.73 4.58
C VAL A 41 1.63 -4.94 4.82
N ILE A 42 2.11 -6.08 4.34
CA ILE A 42 3.53 -6.36 4.12
C ILE A 42 3.82 -6.16 2.63
N LEU A 43 4.96 -5.54 2.32
CA LEU A 43 5.38 -5.21 0.96
C LEU A 43 6.62 -6.04 0.57
N LYS A 44 6.76 -6.38 -0.71
CA LYS A 44 7.85 -7.25 -1.18
C LYS A 44 9.25 -6.63 -1.06
N GLU A 45 9.35 -5.32 -1.26
CA GLU A 45 10.64 -4.63 -1.47
C GLU A 45 11.07 -3.80 -0.25
N ILE A 46 10.23 -3.70 0.79
CA ILE A 46 10.51 -2.94 2.01
C ILE A 46 10.03 -3.71 3.23
N LYS A 47 10.85 -3.69 4.29
CA LYS A 47 10.56 -4.40 5.53
C LYS A 47 9.59 -3.61 6.40
N GLY A 48 8.74 -4.33 7.12
CA GLY A 48 7.83 -3.78 8.12
C GLY A 48 6.35 -3.96 7.77
N GLU A 49 5.51 -3.62 8.73
CA GLU A 49 4.06 -3.53 8.55
C GLU A 49 3.68 -2.09 8.26
N HIS A 50 2.80 -1.88 7.29
CA HIS A 50 2.38 -0.55 6.88
C HIS A 50 0.86 -0.41 7.00
N GLN A 51 0.43 0.64 7.68
CA GLN A 51 -0.97 1.00 7.80
C GLN A 51 -1.53 1.50 6.47
N LYS A 52 -2.82 1.25 6.22
CA LYS A 52 -3.53 1.66 5.00
C LYS A 52 -3.40 3.16 4.71
N ASP A 53 -3.43 3.98 5.76
CA ASP A 53 -3.40 5.44 5.68
C ASP A 53 -2.05 6.02 5.25
N ALA A 54 -0.99 5.21 5.23
CA ALA A 54 0.30 5.58 4.68
C ALA A 54 0.30 5.67 3.14
N PHE A 55 -0.73 5.12 2.50
CA PHE A 55 -0.83 5.04 1.05
C PHE A 55 -1.77 6.11 0.47
N GLU A 56 -1.50 6.48 -0.77
CA GLU A 56 -2.43 7.27 -1.58
C GLU A 56 -3.74 6.48 -1.78
N GLU A 57 -4.87 7.17 -1.80
CA GLU A 57 -6.17 6.53 -1.99
C GLU A 57 -6.26 5.92 -3.39
N PHE A 58 -6.66 4.64 -3.46
CA PHE A 58 -6.85 3.96 -4.73
C PHE A 58 -8.13 4.45 -5.40
N ARG A 59 -8.02 5.48 -6.25
CA ARG A 59 -9.05 5.73 -7.25
C ARG A 59 -8.98 4.63 -8.30
N ARG A 60 -10.02 3.80 -8.39
CA ARG A 60 -10.27 3.08 -9.63
C ARG A 60 -10.43 4.15 -10.72
N ALA A 61 -9.65 4.03 -11.80
CA ALA A 61 -10.09 4.62 -13.05
C ALA A 61 -11.34 3.85 -13.45
N ASP A 62 -12.46 4.56 -13.55
CA ASP A 62 -13.74 4.05 -14.05
C ASP A 62 -13.59 3.63 -15.51
#